data_AF-A0A851US35-F1
#
_entry.id   AF-A0A851US35-F1
#
_cell.length_a   1.000
_cell.length_b   1.000
_cell.length_c   1.000
_cell.angle_alpha   90.00
_cell.angle_beta   90.00
_cell.angle_gamma   90.00
#
_symmetry.space_group_name_H-M   'P 1'
#
loop_
_entity.id
_entity.type
_entity.pdbx_description
1 polymer ?
#
loop_
_entity_poly.entity_id
_entity_poly.type
_entity_poly.pdbx_seq_one_letter_code
_entity_poly.pdbx_strand_id
1 'polypeptide(L)'
;AASLLAEFFSYFASLDLGALLLSPLEGRALPRPPPESLGGLRVGPLTLQDPFELSHNVAANVTRRTLSRFVRCCRDAARVCRGPEFLQKSRRGRAWGVMRLLQRGADAADAASSAGKFVIPVPLPSARGAARVAHREVCAAVAFVLGAVLGCGCEPQEEPGAAAGAEGQRERGTGDARGEFGA
;
A
#
# COMPACT_ATOMS: atom_id res chain seq x y z
N ALA A 1 -21.04 3.70 -3.66
CA ALA A 1 -20.10 3.54 -4.79
C ALA A 1 -18.66 3.89 -4.39
N ALA A 2 -18.39 5.05 -3.77
CA ALA A 2 -17.03 5.44 -3.35
C ALA A 2 -16.39 4.46 -2.33
N SER A 3 -17.18 3.86 -1.44
CA SER A 3 -16.72 2.89 -0.44
C SER A 3 -16.11 1.64 -1.08
N LEU A 4 -16.82 0.96 -1.98
CA LEU A 4 -16.35 -0.26 -2.63
C LEU A 4 -15.07 -0.05 -3.45
N LEU A 5 -14.93 1.11 -4.12
CA LEU A 5 -13.74 1.40 -4.89
C LEU A 5 -12.52 1.66 -3.98
N ALA A 6 -12.71 2.42 -2.90
CA ALA A 6 -11.67 2.65 -1.90
C ALA A 6 -11.24 1.34 -1.23
N GLU A 7 -12.20 0.48 -0.90
CA GLU A 7 -11.97 -0.84 -0.30
C GLU A 7 -11.25 -1.77 -1.27
N PHE A 8 -11.64 -1.84 -2.54
CA PHE A 8 -10.94 -2.60 -3.58
C PHE A 8 -9.45 -2.25 -3.61
N PHE A 9 -9.14 -0.96 -3.74
CA PHE A 9 -7.76 -0.51 -3.78
C PHE A 9 -7.02 -0.79 -2.48
N SER A 10 -7.66 -0.57 -1.32
CA SER A 10 -7.05 -0.83 -0.03
C SER A 10 -6.77 -2.31 0.21
N TYR A 11 -7.70 -3.18 -0.19
CA TYR A 11 -7.62 -4.62 -0.04
C TYR A 11 -6.47 -5.19 -0.89
N PHE A 12 -6.45 -4.91 -2.19
CA PHE A 12 -5.38 -5.42 -3.06
C PHE A 12 -4.00 -4.78 -2.79
N ALA A 13 -3.95 -3.63 -2.12
CA ALA A 13 -2.69 -3.02 -1.69
C ALA A 13 -2.09 -3.63 -0.41
N SER A 14 -2.89 -4.35 0.40
CA SER A 14 -2.44 -4.96 1.66
C SER A 14 -2.10 -6.44 1.54
N LEU A 15 -2.60 -7.12 0.51
CA LEU A 15 -2.34 -8.56 0.30
C LEU A 15 -0.90 -8.85 -0.12
N ASP A 16 -0.33 -9.93 0.44
CA ASP A 16 0.84 -10.58 -0.15
C ASP A 16 0.42 -11.50 -1.32
N LEU A 17 0.15 -10.87 -2.47
CA LEU A 17 -0.25 -11.56 -3.71
C LEU A 17 0.78 -12.61 -4.17
N GLY A 18 2.03 -12.47 -3.72
CA GLY A 18 3.11 -13.40 -3.97
C GLY A 18 3.05 -14.66 -3.12
N ALA A 19 2.19 -14.75 -2.12
CA ALA A 19 1.96 -15.92 -1.27
C ALA A 19 0.56 -16.52 -1.42
N LEU A 20 -0.29 -15.89 -2.24
CA LEU A 20 -1.70 -16.24 -2.38
C LEU A 20 -2.02 -16.83 -3.76
N LEU A 21 -3.08 -17.63 -3.80
CA LEU A 21 -3.83 -18.06 -4.97
C LEU A 21 -5.22 -17.41 -4.91
N LEU A 22 -5.55 -16.55 -5.85
CA LEU A 22 -6.87 -15.93 -5.93
C LEU A 22 -7.79 -16.87 -6.71
N SER A 23 -8.79 -17.45 -6.06
CA SER A 23 -9.75 -18.37 -6.69
C SER A 23 -11.13 -17.74 -6.77
N PRO A 24 -11.60 -17.33 -7.97
CA PRO A 24 -12.97 -16.89 -8.17
C PRO A 24 -13.99 -17.99 -7.87
N LEU A 25 -13.64 -19.26 -8.14
CA LEU A 25 -14.51 -20.41 -7.86
C LEU A 25 -14.82 -20.54 -6.36
N GLU A 26 -13.81 -20.36 -5.50
CA GLU A 26 -14.01 -20.37 -4.04
C GLU A 26 -14.40 -19.00 -3.47
N GLY A 27 -14.36 -17.94 -4.28
CA GLY A 27 -14.65 -16.57 -3.85
C GLY A 27 -13.67 -16.01 -2.81
N ARG A 28 -12.46 -16.57 -2.70
CA ARG A 28 -11.48 -16.19 -1.65
C ARG A 28 -10.03 -16.30 -2.11
N ALA A 29 -9.15 -15.64 -1.35
CA ALA A 29 -7.71 -15.80 -1.47
C ALA A 29 -7.25 -16.98 -0.63
N LEU A 30 -6.63 -17.97 -1.28
CA LEU A 30 -6.12 -19.18 -0.66
C LEU A 30 -4.61 -19.06 -0.41
N PRO A 31 -4.09 -19.67 0.66
CA PRO A 31 -2.66 -19.89 0.79
C PRO A 31 -2.15 -20.64 -0.43
N ARG A 32 -0.99 -20.24 -0.95
CA ARG A 32 -0.42 -20.91 -2.13
C ARG A 32 -0.19 -22.40 -1.83
N PRO A 33 -0.79 -23.32 -2.59
CA PRO A 33 -0.59 -24.74 -2.39
C PRO A 33 0.82 -25.17 -2.83
N PRO A 34 1.35 -26.28 -2.28
CA PRO A 34 2.65 -26.81 -2.67
C PRO A 34 2.68 -27.23 -4.16
N PRO A 35 3.86 -27.19 -4.82
CA PRO A 35 4.04 -27.47 -6.25
C PRO A 35 3.40 -28.77 -6.73
N GLU A 36 3.41 -29.81 -5.89
CA GLU A 36 2.86 -31.13 -6.20
C GLU A 36 1.32 -31.13 -6.34
N SER A 37 0.64 -30.22 -5.64
CA SER A 37 -0.82 -30.10 -5.62
C SER A 37 -1.36 -29.08 -6.63
N LEU A 38 -0.49 -28.44 -7.42
CA LEU A 38 -0.87 -27.37 -8.33
C LEU A 38 -1.47 -27.86 -9.65
N GLY A 39 -1.46 -29.17 -9.95
CA GLY A 39 -2.19 -29.73 -11.10
C GLY A 39 -1.84 -29.09 -12.44
N GLY A 40 -0.61 -28.61 -12.61
CA GLY A 40 -0.15 -27.88 -13.81
C GLY A 40 -0.35 -26.36 -13.78
N LEU A 41 -0.94 -25.81 -12.72
CA LEU A 41 -1.13 -24.36 -12.55
C LEU A 41 0.22 -23.63 -12.49
N ARG A 42 0.44 -22.75 -13.47
CA ARG A 42 1.67 -21.95 -13.56
C ARG A 42 1.67 -20.88 -12.48
N VAL A 43 2.49 -21.07 -11.46
CA VAL A 43 2.66 -20.10 -10.38
C VAL A 43 3.50 -18.92 -10.85
N GLY A 44 3.02 -17.71 -10.58
CA GLY A 44 3.72 -16.47 -10.88
C GLY A 44 3.80 -15.53 -9.67
N PRO A 45 4.34 -14.32 -9.86
CA PRO A 45 4.26 -13.23 -8.90
C PRO A 45 2.81 -12.98 -8.45
N LEU A 46 1.87 -13.08 -9.37
CA LEU A 46 0.43 -13.07 -9.14
C LEU A 46 -0.15 -14.38 -9.68
N THR A 47 -0.99 -15.03 -8.88
CA THR A 47 -1.69 -16.26 -9.31
C THR A 47 -3.19 -16.05 -9.15
N LEU A 48 -3.87 -15.86 -10.28
CA LEU A 48 -5.33 -15.72 -10.35
C LEU A 48 -5.86 -16.89 -11.19
N GLN A 49 -6.63 -17.75 -10.54
CA GLN A 49 -7.16 -18.97 -11.15
C GLN A 49 -8.30 -18.63 -12.11
N ASP A 50 -8.34 -19.29 -13.25
CA ASP A 50 -9.53 -19.26 -14.10
C ASP A 50 -10.71 -19.95 -13.39
N PRO A 51 -11.95 -19.42 -13.47
CA PRO A 51 -13.11 -20.02 -12.81
C PRO A 51 -13.52 -21.39 -13.35
N PHE A 52 -13.11 -21.76 -14.58
CA PHE A 52 -13.48 -23.02 -15.22
C PHE A 52 -12.27 -23.93 -15.42
N GLU A 53 -11.17 -23.39 -15.95
CA GLU A 53 -9.95 -24.15 -16.18
C GLU A 53 -8.99 -24.00 -14.99
N LEU A 54 -9.17 -24.83 -13.95
CA LEU A 54 -8.47 -24.66 -12.67
C LEU A 54 -6.93 -24.82 -12.74
N SER A 55 -6.40 -25.43 -13.81
CA SER A 55 -4.98 -25.52 -14.13
C SER A 55 -4.44 -24.27 -14.85
N HIS A 56 -5.28 -23.29 -15.14
CA HIS A 56 -4.93 -22.07 -15.86
C HIS A 56 -4.81 -20.87 -14.90
N ASN A 57 -3.66 -20.20 -14.96
CA ASN A 57 -3.43 -18.93 -14.28
C ASN A 57 -3.54 -17.80 -15.31
N VAL A 58 -4.63 -17.03 -15.26
CA VAL A 58 -4.87 -15.93 -16.20
C VAL A 58 -3.85 -14.78 -16.02
N ALA A 59 -3.18 -14.71 -14.87
CA ALA A 59 -2.16 -13.72 -14.55
C ALA A 59 -0.73 -14.26 -14.75
N ALA A 60 -0.54 -15.40 -15.45
CA ALA A 60 0.78 -16.02 -15.62
C ALA A 60 1.82 -15.14 -16.35
N ASN A 61 1.37 -14.17 -17.15
CA ASN A 61 2.22 -13.20 -17.85
C ASN A 61 2.62 -11.99 -16.98
N VAL A 62 2.09 -11.86 -15.77
CA VAL A 62 2.37 -10.72 -14.89
C VAL A 62 3.76 -10.86 -14.27
N THR A 63 4.64 -9.91 -14.58
CA THR A 63 5.98 -9.84 -13.99
C THR A 63 5.95 -9.27 -12.57
N ARG A 64 7.01 -9.53 -11.78
CA ARG A 64 7.17 -8.91 -10.44
C ARG A 64 7.10 -7.39 -10.50
N ARG A 65 7.71 -6.78 -11.53
CA ARG A 65 7.70 -5.31 -11.73
C ARG A 65 6.28 -4.79 -11.96
N THR A 66 5.49 -5.48 -12.77
CA THR A 66 4.09 -5.13 -13.04
C THR A 66 3.25 -5.25 -11.76
N LEU A 67 3.43 -6.34 -11.00
CA LEU A 67 2.74 -6.53 -9.72
C LEU A 67 3.10 -5.45 -8.69
N SER A 68 4.38 -5.13 -8.52
CA SER A 68 4.81 -4.07 -7.61
C SER A 68 4.23 -2.72 -8.01
N ARG A 69 4.15 -2.42 -9.32
CA ARG A 69 3.50 -1.21 -9.83
C ARG A 69 2.00 -1.21 -9.52
N PHE A 70 1.32 -2.33 -9.72
CA PHE A 70 -0.09 -2.49 -9.40
C PHE A 70 -0.38 -2.22 -7.92
N VAL A 71 0.35 -2.89 -7.01
CA VAL A 71 0.19 -2.69 -5.55
C VAL A 71 0.41 -1.24 -5.15
N ARG A 72 1.44 -0.58 -5.71
CA ARG A 72 1.68 0.85 -5.50
C ARG A 72 0.52 1.70 -5.99
N CYS A 73 0.06 1.49 -7.22
CA CYS A 73 -1.07 2.22 -7.79
C CYS A 73 -2.36 2.01 -6.98
N CYS A 74 -2.62 0.81 -6.47
CA CYS A 74 -3.73 0.57 -5.55
C CYS A 74 -3.57 1.36 -4.25
N ARG A 75 -2.37 1.41 -3.66
CA ARG A 75 -2.14 2.21 -2.44
C ARG A 75 -2.40 3.70 -2.67
N ASP A 76 -1.93 4.23 -3.78
CA ASP A 76 -2.12 5.64 -4.14
C ASP A 76 -3.60 5.93 -4.44
N ALA A 77 -4.27 5.07 -5.22
CA ALA A 77 -5.68 5.19 -5.54
C ALA A 77 -6.58 5.08 -4.28
N ALA A 78 -6.24 4.21 -3.33
CA ALA A 78 -6.95 4.12 -2.06
C ALA A 78 -6.87 5.42 -1.25
N ARG A 79 -5.76 6.16 -1.34
CA ARG A 79 -5.63 7.50 -0.73
C ARG A 79 -6.49 8.52 -1.46
N VAL A 80 -6.46 8.51 -2.80
CA VAL A 80 -7.30 9.40 -3.62
C VAL A 80 -8.78 9.19 -3.29
N CYS A 81 -9.25 7.95 -3.25
CA CYS A 81 -10.66 7.64 -2.98
C CYS A 81 -11.16 8.12 -1.60
N ARG A 82 -10.27 8.24 -0.60
CA ARG A 82 -10.59 8.75 0.74
C ARG A 82 -10.48 10.27 0.83
N GLY A 83 -9.89 10.93 -0.16
CA GLY A 83 -9.68 12.36 -0.19
C GLY A 83 -10.96 13.16 -0.47
N PRO A 84 -11.04 14.42 -0.03
CA PRO A 84 -12.20 15.29 -0.26
C PRO A 84 -12.43 15.55 -1.74
N GLU A 85 -11.37 15.61 -2.55
CA GLU A 85 -11.46 15.77 -4.01
C GLU A 85 -12.17 14.60 -4.72
N PHE A 86 -12.20 13.43 -4.09
CA PHE A 86 -12.90 12.28 -4.62
C PHE A 86 -14.36 12.23 -4.17
N LEU A 87 -14.62 12.60 -2.91
CA LEU A 87 -15.95 12.53 -2.31
C LEU A 87 -16.84 13.74 -2.65
N GLN A 88 -16.24 14.91 -2.92
CA GLN A 88 -16.97 16.16 -3.12
C GLN A 88 -16.79 16.70 -4.53
N LYS A 89 -17.91 17.08 -5.15
CA LYS A 89 -17.90 17.74 -6.45
C LYS A 89 -17.24 19.11 -6.36
N SER A 90 -16.25 19.32 -7.23
CA SER A 90 -15.62 20.63 -7.38
C SER A 90 -16.60 21.65 -7.96
N ARG A 91 -16.66 22.84 -7.35
CA ARG A 91 -17.45 23.99 -7.85
C ARG A 91 -16.75 24.79 -8.94
N ARG A 92 -15.45 24.59 -9.13
CA ARG A 92 -14.58 25.41 -10.01
C ARG A 92 -14.06 24.64 -11.22
N GLY A 93 -14.81 23.66 -11.72
CA GLY A 93 -14.41 22.87 -12.90
C GLY A 93 -13.20 21.94 -12.72
N ARG A 94 -12.54 21.94 -11.55
CA ARG A 94 -11.44 21.00 -11.25
C ARG A 94 -11.92 19.54 -11.32
N ALA A 95 -11.04 18.65 -11.76
CA ALA A 95 -11.30 17.21 -11.73
C ALA A 95 -11.64 16.76 -10.31
N TRP A 96 -12.62 15.85 -10.20
CA TRP A 96 -13.10 15.31 -8.93
C TRP A 96 -13.61 13.88 -9.13
N GLY A 97 -13.79 13.13 -8.04
CA GLY A 97 -14.27 11.76 -8.08
C GLY A 97 -13.38 10.85 -8.95
N VAL A 98 -14.02 9.98 -9.72
CA VAL A 98 -13.34 9.00 -10.59
C VAL A 98 -12.40 9.67 -11.60
N MET A 99 -12.68 10.92 -12.01
CA MET A 99 -11.82 11.64 -12.95
C MET A 99 -10.39 11.78 -12.44
N ARG A 100 -10.18 11.89 -11.11
CA ARG A 100 -8.85 11.95 -10.50
C ARG A 100 -8.05 10.66 -10.65
N LEU A 101 -8.74 9.51 -10.77
CA LEU A 101 -8.09 8.22 -11.02
C LEU A 101 -7.73 8.01 -12.50
N LEU A 102 -8.44 8.68 -13.41
CA LEU A 102 -8.28 8.54 -14.85
C LEU A 102 -7.27 9.55 -15.46
N GLN A 103 -6.89 10.58 -14.70
CA GLN A 103 -5.86 11.53 -15.11
C GLN A 103 -4.52 10.81 -15.32
N ARG A 104 -3.84 11.12 -16.43
CA ARG A 104 -2.51 10.55 -16.70
C ARG A 104 -1.55 11.09 -15.63
N GLY A 105 -0.61 10.26 -15.19
CA GLY A 105 0.32 10.61 -14.11
C GLY A 105 1.18 11.86 -14.35
N ALA A 106 1.24 12.39 -15.58
CA ALA A 106 1.86 13.69 -15.88
C ALA A 106 0.97 14.89 -15.54
N ASP A 107 -0.35 14.76 -15.69
CA ASP A 107 -1.35 15.81 -15.38
C ASP A 107 -1.72 15.83 -13.88
N ALA A 108 -1.33 14.79 -13.15
CA ALA A 108 -1.50 14.68 -11.69
C ALA A 108 -0.37 15.36 -10.90
N ALA A 109 0.65 15.90 -11.58
CA ALA A 109 1.81 16.55 -10.95
C ALA A 109 1.44 17.80 -10.12
N ASP A 110 0.29 18.42 -10.39
CA ASP A 110 -0.22 19.58 -9.64
C ASP A 110 -0.97 19.24 -8.34
N ALA A 111 -1.15 17.95 -8.02
CA ALA A 111 -1.88 17.56 -6.82
C ALA A 111 -1.27 16.32 -6.15
N ALA A 112 -0.50 16.61 -5.09
CA ALA A 112 -0.05 15.70 -4.03
C ALA A 112 1.14 14.75 -4.35
N SER A 113 2.35 15.24 -4.01
CA SER A 113 3.50 14.61 -3.31
C SER A 113 3.84 13.11 -3.45
N SER A 114 3.30 12.37 -4.41
CA SER A 114 3.67 10.97 -4.65
C SER A 114 4.69 10.78 -5.79
N ALA A 115 5.14 11.88 -6.41
CA ALA A 115 6.00 11.91 -7.59
C ALA A 115 7.39 11.26 -7.44
N GLY A 116 7.74 10.69 -6.28
CA GLY A 116 9.10 10.19 -6.01
C GLY A 116 9.28 8.68 -5.78
N LYS A 117 8.23 7.85 -5.67
CA LYS A 117 8.41 6.42 -5.32
C LYS A 117 8.72 5.54 -6.53
N PHE A 118 9.96 5.60 -7.03
CA PHE A 118 10.50 4.64 -7.99
C PHE A 118 10.92 3.35 -7.26
N VAL A 119 10.57 2.18 -7.82
CA VAL A 119 10.98 0.88 -7.29
C VAL A 119 12.10 0.34 -8.18
N ILE A 120 13.30 0.23 -7.60
CA ILE A 120 14.47 -0.36 -8.24
C ILE A 120 14.59 -1.81 -7.77
N PRO A 121 14.46 -2.81 -8.65
CA PRO A 121 14.79 -4.18 -8.29
C PRO A 121 16.29 -4.26 -7.95
N VAL A 122 16.63 -4.60 -6.71
CA VAL A 122 18.01 -4.85 -6.31
C VAL A 122 18.35 -6.31 -6.60
N PRO A 123 19.36 -6.60 -7.45
CA PRO A 123 19.78 -7.97 -7.69
C PRO A 123 20.43 -8.53 -6.43
N LEU A 124 19.75 -9.47 -5.77
CA LEU A 124 20.33 -10.21 -4.67
C LEU A 124 21.07 -11.43 -5.23
N PRO A 125 22.30 -11.72 -4.80
CA PRO A 125 23.00 -12.92 -5.21
C PRO A 125 22.25 -14.15 -4.69
N SER A 126 21.49 -14.81 -5.58
CA SER A 126 21.02 -16.18 -5.34
C SER A 126 22.18 -17.12 -5.61
N ALA A 127 23.18 -17.12 -4.73
CA ALA A 127 24.17 -18.18 -4.74
C ALA A 127 23.44 -19.48 -4.34
N ARG A 128 23.47 -20.48 -5.23
CA ARG A 128 23.03 -21.85 -4.95
C ARG A 128 23.71 -22.32 -3.65
N GLY A 129 23.00 -22.26 -2.53
CA GLY A 129 23.49 -22.65 -1.21
C GLY A 129 23.74 -21.53 -0.19
N ALA A 130 23.61 -20.23 -0.54
CA ALA A 130 23.74 -19.15 0.42
C ALA A 130 22.39 -18.79 1.07
N ALA A 131 22.42 -18.56 2.39
CA ALA A 131 21.29 -18.16 3.20
C ALA A 131 20.55 -16.96 2.56
N ARG A 132 19.21 -16.93 2.65
CA ARG A 132 18.41 -15.75 2.29
C ARG A 132 19.03 -14.52 2.98
N VAL A 133 19.56 -13.59 2.20
CA VAL A 133 20.05 -12.30 2.72
C VAL A 133 18.91 -11.66 3.51
N ALA A 134 19.16 -11.37 4.77
CA ALA A 134 18.12 -10.86 5.65
C ALA A 134 17.71 -9.47 5.18
N HIS A 135 16.41 -9.15 5.25
CA HIS A 135 15.89 -7.82 4.90
C HIS A 135 16.68 -6.70 5.61
N ARG A 136 17.08 -6.93 6.86
CA ARG A 136 17.90 -6.02 7.67
C ARG A 136 19.26 -5.71 7.02
N GLU A 137 19.91 -6.72 6.43
CA GLU A 137 21.23 -6.55 5.78
C GLU A 137 21.08 -5.73 4.49
N VAL A 138 20.02 -5.99 3.71
CA VAL A 138 19.71 -5.20 2.51
C VAL A 138 19.43 -3.76 2.89
N CYS A 139 18.62 -3.50 3.93
CA CYS A 139 18.36 -2.14 4.40
C CYS A 139 19.63 -1.43 4.88
N ALA A 140 20.50 -2.13 5.62
CA ALA A 140 21.78 -1.58 6.08
C ALA A 140 22.70 -1.23 4.89
N ALA A 141 22.79 -2.10 3.89
CA ALA A 141 23.57 -1.85 2.67
C ALA A 141 23.02 -0.66 1.88
N VAL A 142 21.70 -0.54 1.74
CA VAL A 142 21.06 0.61 1.08
C VAL A 142 21.33 1.91 1.84
N ALA A 143 21.18 1.90 3.17
CA ALA A 143 21.47 3.06 4.01
C ALA A 143 22.94 3.48 3.90
N PHE A 144 23.86 2.52 3.87
CA PHE A 144 25.29 2.78 3.68
C PHE A 144 25.57 3.41 2.31
N VAL A 145 25.03 2.86 1.22
CA VAL A 145 25.23 3.42 -0.13
C VAL A 145 24.66 4.85 -0.20
N LEU A 146 23.44 5.06 0.30
CA LEU A 146 22.82 6.39 0.28
C LEU A 146 23.59 7.40 1.13
N GLY A 147 23.97 7.05 2.36
CA GLY A 147 24.65 7.97 3.27
C GLY A 147 26.15 8.13 2.98
N ALA A 148 26.89 7.02 2.94
CA ALA A 148 28.35 7.04 2.88
C ALA A 148 28.92 7.19 1.46
N VAL A 149 28.23 6.65 0.45
CA VAL A 149 28.71 6.73 -0.95
C VAL A 149 28.12 7.92 -1.68
N LEU A 150 26.81 8.15 -1.51
CA LEU A 150 26.08 9.20 -2.24
C LEU A 150 25.89 10.50 -1.43
N GLY A 151 26.20 10.51 -0.13
CA GLY A 151 26.10 11.71 0.71
C GLY A 151 24.67 12.17 1.02
N CYS A 152 23.67 11.28 0.92
CA CYS A 152 22.26 11.60 1.16
C CYS A 152 21.92 11.63 2.65
N GLY A 153 21.14 12.63 3.09
CA GLY A 153 20.49 12.63 4.40
C GLY A 153 19.35 11.61 4.44
N CYS A 154 19.49 10.55 5.25
CA CYS A 154 18.52 9.46 5.33
C CYS A 154 17.77 9.51 6.67
N GLU A 155 16.60 10.13 6.70
CA GLU A 155 15.74 10.12 7.89
C GLU A 155 14.81 8.90 7.87
N PRO A 156 14.68 8.15 8.99
CA PRO A 156 13.68 7.10 9.09
C PRO A 156 12.29 7.74 9.03
N GLN A 157 11.47 7.31 8.07
CA GLN A 157 10.08 7.74 7.97
C GLN A 157 9.28 7.09 9.11
N GLU A 158 9.09 7.81 10.21
CA GLU A 158 8.10 7.43 11.23
C GLU A 158 6.70 7.50 10.60
N GLU A 159 6.03 6.36 10.48
CA GLU A 159 4.61 6.31 10.15
C GLU A 159 3.82 6.96 11.31
N PRO A 160 3.02 8.01 11.09
CA PRO A 160 2.27 8.65 12.17
C PRO A 160 1.11 7.73 12.57
N GLY A 161 1.35 6.89 13.58
CA GLY A 161 0.39 5.87 14.00
C GLY A 161 0.77 5.13 15.28
N ALA A 162 1.22 5.85 16.32
CA ALA A 162 1.30 5.33 17.68
C ALA A 162 1.36 6.49 18.70
N ALA A 163 0.31 7.32 18.74
CA ALA A 163 0.11 8.19 19.90
C ALA A 163 -0.40 7.32 21.06
N ALA A 164 0.44 7.18 22.07
CA ALA A 164 0.20 6.49 23.32
C ALA A 164 -1.09 6.97 24.00
N GLY A 165 -1.92 6.02 24.40
CA GLY A 165 -2.87 6.24 25.47
C GLY A 165 -2.12 6.35 26.80
N ALA A 166 -2.34 7.45 27.51
CA ALA A 166 -2.11 7.53 28.94
C ALA A 166 -3.21 8.43 29.52
N GLU A 167 -4.19 7.77 30.12
CA GLU A 167 -5.15 8.40 31.04
C GLU A 167 -4.39 9.09 32.18
N GLY A 168 -4.92 10.24 32.60
CA GLY A 168 -4.40 11.01 33.72
C GLY A 168 -5.50 11.81 34.38
N GLN A 169 -6.54 11.13 34.84
CA GLN A 169 -7.52 11.71 35.76
C GLN A 169 -6.84 11.98 37.11
N ARG A 170 -6.73 13.25 37.48
CA ARG A 170 -6.63 13.66 38.90
C ARG A 170 -7.46 14.91 39.12
N GLU A 171 -8.48 14.71 39.93
CA GLU A 171 -9.26 15.73 40.62
C GLU A 171 -8.35 16.67 41.42
N ARG A 172 -8.72 17.96 41.47
CA ARG A 172 -8.52 18.79 42.66
C ARG A 172 -9.57 19.91 42.67
N GLY A 173 -10.55 19.77 43.57
CA GLY A 173 -11.51 20.82 43.88
C GLY A 173 -10.94 21.92 44.78
N THR A 174 -11.85 22.79 45.24
CA THR A 174 -11.74 24.06 46.00
C THR A 174 -11.54 25.29 45.10
N GLY A 175 -12.32 26.38 45.17
CA GLY A 175 -13.46 26.77 45.99
C GLY A 175 -13.84 28.22 45.63
N ASP A 176 -15.14 28.52 45.70
CA ASP A 176 -15.81 29.81 45.97
C ASP A 176 -15.15 31.15 45.60
N ALA A 177 -15.83 31.94 44.75
CA ALA A 177 -16.02 33.39 44.94
C ALA A 177 -17.07 33.98 43.96
N ARG A 178 -18.28 34.17 44.47
CA ARG A 178 -19.10 35.41 44.43
C ARG A 178 -18.72 36.49 43.39
N GLY A 179 -19.69 36.88 42.56
CA GLY A 179 -19.67 38.14 41.79
C GLY A 179 -20.88 38.35 40.88
N GLU A 180 -21.92 39.00 41.41
CA GLU A 180 -23.03 39.63 40.68
C GLU A 180 -22.57 40.81 39.80
N PHE A 181 -23.55 41.42 39.11
CA PHE A 181 -23.56 42.59 38.19
C PHE A 181 -23.39 42.23 36.71
N GLY A 182 -24.33 42.45 35.78
CA GLY A 182 -25.54 43.28 35.77
C GLY A 182 -25.45 44.34 34.67
N ALA A 183 -26.18 44.14 33.56
CA ALA A 183 -26.84 45.12 32.68
C ALA A 183 -27.24 44.44 31.35
#